data_AF-A0A2Z2K4U9-F1
#
_entry.id   AF-A0A2Z2K4U9-F1
#
_cell.length_a   1.000
_cell.length_b   1.000
_cell.length_c   1.000
_cell.angle_alpha   90.00
_cell.angle_beta   90.00
_cell.angle_gamma   90.00
#
_symmetry.space_group_name_H-M   'P 1'
#
loop_
_entity.id
_entity.type
_entity.pdbx_description
1 polymer ?
#
loop_
_entity_poly.entity_id
_entity_poly.type
_entity_poly.pdbx_seq_one_letter_code
_entity_poly.pdbx_strand_id
1 'polypeptide(L)'
;MRSWKKTVGLVAAAFTLSAGSAAAAAESHILLNYHDHGMGSTQVIAEGTTLVPLKSLAEGMGYTLSWDPAAKSAKLVRPDREVGFTAGSKSSKVNGTALALTKAPRIVKGTVYVPLVAAVKALGGKTWYDKESGNLNILDKSRFTAASLQGRTYWVAQSSGVLFYRATASAKPVQIGQLPMKDSPFSYELQIKQAGKGSDLLVLRDYHYSMFTNSDTVYQALIQGGKIVKQMDYHTAIPAYSPAAPLQTKQLYMTDGHSVQYLNKDGSLGKSFDLEQLTGATGATGVTGVTGEFIVDYAEADVLLVRQVGGTQLYALETSSGQVTNLSEQLISTADRKEWDRATGDDPYVLMRMLVLTSRNGDVLKFKYTPMLSETAKGVTFTLGK
;
A
#
# COMPACT_ATOMS: atom_id res chain seq x y z
N MET A 1 5.18 -58.73 66.22
CA MET A 1 5.21 -59.42 64.91
C MET A 1 5.00 -58.39 63.79
N ARG A 2 5.41 -58.70 62.55
CA ARG A 2 4.93 -58.03 61.31
C ARG A 2 3.43 -58.34 61.11
N SER A 3 2.56 -57.63 60.37
CA SER A 3 2.48 -56.28 59.74
C SER A 3 1.03 -56.16 59.14
N TRP A 4 0.54 -55.29 58.22
CA TRP A 4 1.03 -54.24 57.31
C TRP A 4 -0.16 -53.38 56.78
N LYS A 5 -0.26 -52.09 57.17
CA LYS A 5 -1.01 -51.00 56.44
C LYS A 5 -2.57 -51.16 56.40
N LYS A 6 -3.39 -50.17 56.00
CA LYS A 6 -3.16 -48.90 55.26
C LYS A 6 -3.85 -47.67 55.88
N THR A 7 -3.18 -46.53 55.78
CA THR A 7 -3.71 -45.18 56.04
C THR A 7 -4.44 -44.65 54.80
N VAL A 8 -5.49 -43.83 55.00
CA VAL A 8 -5.96 -42.85 54.01
C VAL A 8 -5.93 -41.48 54.70
N GLY A 9 -5.06 -40.59 54.24
CA GLY A 9 -4.87 -39.26 54.81
C GLY A 9 -5.58 -38.19 54.00
N LEU A 10 -6.37 -37.34 54.67
CA LEU A 10 -6.94 -36.13 54.09
C LEU A 10 -5.83 -35.11 53.79
N VAL A 11 -5.78 -34.60 52.56
CA VAL A 11 -5.07 -33.36 52.21
C VAL A 11 -5.99 -32.50 51.35
N ALA A 12 -6.78 -31.65 52.02
CA ALA A 12 -7.54 -30.60 51.35
C ALA A 12 -6.59 -29.44 51.03
N ALA A 13 -6.01 -29.44 49.83
CA ALA A 13 -5.11 -28.38 49.37
C ALA A 13 -5.90 -27.10 49.05
N ALA A 14 -6.04 -26.23 50.05
CA ALA A 14 -6.65 -24.91 49.88
C ALA A 14 -5.75 -24.01 49.03
N PHE A 15 -6.01 -23.95 47.73
CA PHE A 15 -5.37 -22.98 46.83
C PHE A 15 -5.84 -21.57 47.16
N THR A 16 -5.07 -20.87 48.01
CA THR A 16 -5.20 -19.43 48.20
C THR A 16 -4.71 -18.69 46.96
N LEU A 17 -5.63 -18.50 46.00
CA LEU A 17 -5.44 -17.62 44.85
C LEU A 17 -5.20 -16.18 45.35
N SER A 18 -3.92 -15.81 45.49
CA SER A 18 -3.51 -14.45 45.78
C SER A 18 -3.81 -13.55 44.58
N ALA A 19 -4.99 -12.94 44.56
CA ALA A 19 -5.37 -11.90 43.61
C ALA A 19 -4.52 -10.64 43.85
N GLY A 20 -3.30 -10.65 43.30
CA GLY A 20 -2.26 -9.68 43.60
C GLY A 20 -1.53 -9.20 42.35
N SER A 21 -1.95 -8.04 41.85
CA SER A 21 -1.14 -7.14 41.03
C SER A 21 -0.55 -7.68 39.72
N ALA A 22 -1.38 -8.30 38.88
CA ALA A 22 -1.16 -8.25 37.42
C ALA A 22 -1.66 -6.92 36.83
N ALA A 23 -1.23 -5.79 37.41
CA ALA A 23 -1.45 -4.48 36.83
C ALA A 23 -0.49 -4.31 35.64
N ALA A 24 -0.86 -4.86 34.49
CA ALA A 24 -0.22 -4.52 33.23
C ALA A 24 -0.26 -3.00 33.09
N ALA A 25 0.90 -2.36 33.05
CA ALA A 25 0.98 -0.92 32.81
C ALA A 25 0.43 -0.69 31.41
N ALA A 26 -0.78 -0.12 31.33
CA ALA A 26 -1.57 -0.09 30.10
C ALA A 26 -0.73 0.44 28.93
N GLU A 27 -0.60 -0.36 27.88
CA GLU A 27 0.08 0.05 26.66
C GLU A 27 -0.76 1.13 26.00
N SER A 28 -0.52 2.40 26.34
CA SER A 28 -1.22 3.53 25.71
C SER A 28 -0.95 3.48 24.22
N HIS A 29 -1.96 3.11 23.42
CA HIS A 29 -1.81 3.03 21.97
C HIS A 29 -1.47 4.42 21.44
N ILE A 30 -0.35 4.50 20.71
CA ILE A 30 0.12 5.76 20.13
C ILE A 30 -0.47 5.85 18.73
N LEU A 31 -1.69 6.39 18.66
CA LEU A 31 -2.41 6.56 17.41
C LEU A 31 -1.94 7.82 16.68
N LEU A 32 -1.59 7.70 15.41
CA LEU A 32 -1.25 8.81 14.53
C LEU A 32 -2.32 8.94 13.44
N ASN A 33 -3.03 10.08 13.47
CA ASN A 33 -4.20 10.33 12.64
C ASN A 33 -5.23 9.18 12.76
N TYR A 34 -5.49 8.76 14.00
CA TYR A 34 -6.43 7.68 14.39
C TYR A 34 -6.04 6.23 14.03
N HIS A 35 -4.90 6.03 13.36
CA HIS A 35 -4.35 4.70 13.04
C HIS A 35 -3.19 4.32 13.98
N ASP A 36 -2.99 3.05 14.29
CA ASP A 36 -1.78 2.58 15.02
C ASP A 36 -0.63 2.32 14.02
N HIS A 37 0.58 2.75 14.38
CA HIS A 37 1.80 2.62 13.57
C HIS A 37 2.89 1.80 14.30
N GLY A 38 2.52 1.02 15.33
CA GLY A 38 3.44 0.21 16.13
C GLY A 38 4.36 1.02 17.05
N MET A 39 4.11 2.33 17.19
CA MET A 39 4.90 3.19 18.07
C MET A 39 4.68 2.86 19.56
N GLY A 40 3.49 2.35 19.92
CA GLY A 40 3.18 1.94 21.29
C GLY A 40 4.05 0.78 21.79
N SER A 41 4.13 -0.30 21.03
CA SER A 41 4.92 -1.50 21.37
C SER A 41 6.45 -1.29 21.33
N THR A 42 6.90 -0.19 20.74
CA THR A 42 8.32 0.20 20.65
C THR A 42 8.68 1.38 21.56
N GLN A 43 7.77 1.86 22.40
CA GLN A 43 8.02 3.00 23.28
C GLN A 43 8.94 2.66 24.47
N VAL A 44 9.62 3.68 25.00
CA VAL A 44 10.39 3.59 26.24
C VAL A 44 9.96 4.69 27.20
N ILE A 45 9.42 4.33 28.36
CA ILE A 45 9.07 5.31 29.41
C ILE A 45 10.31 5.59 30.25
N ALA A 46 10.81 6.83 30.21
CA ALA A 46 11.99 7.26 30.97
C ALA A 46 11.67 8.48 31.84
N GLU A 47 11.86 8.35 33.16
CA GLU A 47 11.51 9.33 34.21
C GLU A 47 10.16 10.07 33.94
N GLY A 48 9.07 9.32 33.75
CA GLY A 48 7.73 9.89 33.48
C GLY A 48 7.57 10.55 32.11
N THR A 49 8.31 10.11 31.09
CA THR A 49 8.17 10.61 29.71
C THR A 49 8.26 9.49 28.70
N THR A 50 7.24 9.36 27.85
CA THR A 50 7.24 8.47 26.69
C THR A 50 8.26 8.93 25.65
N LEU A 51 9.22 8.06 25.37
CA LEU A 51 10.15 8.18 24.25
C LEU A 51 9.72 7.21 23.14
N VAL A 52 9.74 7.65 21.88
CA VAL A 52 9.46 6.79 20.71
C VAL A 52 10.66 6.75 19.75
N PRO A 53 10.79 5.71 18.90
CA PRO A 53 11.75 5.71 17.82
C PRO A 53 11.52 6.90 16.86
N LEU A 54 12.55 7.75 16.70
CA LEU A 54 12.47 8.93 15.84
C LEU A 54 12.20 8.58 14.38
N LYS A 55 12.68 7.42 13.92
CA LYS A 55 12.44 6.94 12.55
C LYS A 55 10.94 6.69 12.29
N SER A 56 10.29 5.88 13.12
CA SER A 56 8.87 5.56 12.99
C SER A 56 7.98 6.81 13.08
N LEU A 57 8.28 7.73 14.00
CA LEU A 57 7.57 9.00 14.12
C LEU A 57 7.78 9.92 12.90
N ALA A 58 8.98 9.92 12.31
CA ALA A 58 9.26 10.67 11.10
C ALA A 58 8.49 10.11 9.89
N GLU A 59 8.56 8.80 9.67
CA GLU A 59 7.96 8.11 8.53
C GLU A 59 6.43 8.23 8.55
N GLY A 60 5.78 7.99 9.70
CA GLY A 60 4.33 8.18 9.84
C GLY A 60 3.86 9.63 9.65
N MET A 61 4.72 10.62 9.95
CA MET A 61 4.45 12.05 9.67
C MET A 61 4.99 12.50 8.31
N GLY A 62 5.30 11.59 7.38
CA GLY A 62 5.73 11.90 6.01
C GLY A 62 7.09 12.60 5.88
N TYR A 63 7.95 12.52 6.91
CA TYR A 63 9.30 13.05 6.86
C TYR A 63 10.29 12.00 6.34
N THR A 64 11.12 12.41 5.38
CA THR A 64 12.39 11.70 5.14
C THR A 64 13.39 12.00 6.26
N LEU A 65 14.14 11.01 6.70
CA LEU A 65 15.17 11.14 7.74
C LEU A 65 16.56 10.88 7.16
N SER A 66 17.51 11.75 7.49
CA SER A 66 18.94 11.58 7.27
C SER A 66 19.68 11.66 8.60
N TRP A 67 20.71 10.82 8.79
CA TRP A 67 21.46 10.72 10.04
C TRP A 67 22.94 11.01 9.81
N ASP A 68 23.48 11.96 10.57
CA ASP A 68 24.90 12.22 10.71
C ASP A 68 25.41 11.55 12.01
N PRO A 69 26.22 10.49 11.93
CA PRO A 69 26.75 9.80 13.10
C PRO A 69 27.86 10.58 13.82
N ALA A 70 28.57 11.48 13.14
CA ALA A 70 29.64 12.29 13.72
C ALA A 70 29.07 13.44 14.54
N ALA A 71 28.11 14.19 14.00
CA ALA A 71 27.35 15.19 14.73
C ALA A 71 26.28 14.59 15.66
N LYS A 72 26.06 13.27 15.60
CA LYS A 72 24.99 12.52 16.31
C LYS A 72 23.62 13.18 16.12
N SER A 73 23.32 13.58 14.88
CA SER A 73 22.15 14.40 14.55
C SER A 73 21.29 13.81 13.43
N ALA A 74 19.98 13.89 13.60
CA ALA A 74 18.99 13.54 12.60
C ALA A 74 18.45 14.82 11.97
N LYS A 75 18.54 14.93 10.64
CA LYS A 75 17.87 15.95 9.83
C LYS A 75 16.68 15.32 9.12
N LEU A 76 15.49 15.83 9.43
CA LEU A 76 14.21 15.37 8.91
C LEU A 76 13.66 16.44 7.96
N VAL A 77 13.16 16.03 6.79
CA VAL A 77 12.61 16.94 5.77
C VAL A 77 11.30 16.40 5.19
N ARG A 78 10.30 17.28 5.13
CA ARG A 78 9.10 17.20 4.28
C ARG A 78 8.83 18.60 3.68
N PRO A 79 7.80 18.79 2.82
CA PRO A 79 7.43 20.13 2.34
C PRO A 79 7.20 21.11 3.50
N ASP A 80 7.61 22.35 3.31
CA ASP A 80 7.55 23.49 4.25
C ASP A 80 8.23 23.30 5.62
N ARG A 81 8.81 22.13 5.92
CA ARG A 81 9.37 21.83 7.25
C ARG A 81 10.62 20.97 7.25
N GLU A 82 11.70 21.56 7.75
CA GLU A 82 12.96 20.92 8.11
C GLU A 82 13.12 20.90 9.64
N VAL A 83 13.44 19.74 10.21
CA VAL A 83 13.61 19.55 11.66
C VAL A 83 14.92 18.84 11.97
N GLY A 84 15.72 19.41 12.87
CA GLY A 84 16.98 18.85 13.35
C GLY A 84 16.89 18.42 14.82
N PHE A 85 17.23 17.15 15.10
CA PHE A 85 17.41 16.63 16.46
C PHE A 85 18.86 16.20 16.67
N THR A 86 19.44 16.47 17.84
CA THR A 86 20.80 16.02 18.21
C THR A 86 20.75 15.20 19.49
N ALA A 87 21.36 14.02 19.49
CA ALA A 87 21.41 13.16 20.67
C ALA A 87 22.15 13.85 21.84
N GLY A 88 21.58 13.81 23.04
CA GLY A 88 22.10 14.53 24.21
C GLY A 88 21.68 16.02 24.30
N SER A 89 21.20 16.63 23.21
CA SER A 89 20.74 18.03 23.21
C SER A 89 19.28 18.17 23.68
N LYS A 90 19.00 19.08 24.62
CA LYS A 90 17.62 19.54 24.92
C LYS A 90 17.09 20.61 23.94
N SER A 91 17.79 20.85 22.83
CA SER A 91 17.39 21.78 21.77
C SER A 91 17.30 21.08 20.43
N SER A 92 16.17 21.29 19.74
CA SER A 92 15.96 20.95 18.32
C SER A 92 16.01 22.22 17.48
N LYS A 93 16.16 22.08 16.16
CA LYS A 93 15.97 23.18 15.20
C LYS A 93 14.76 22.90 14.33
N VAL A 94 13.92 23.90 14.06
CA VAL A 94 12.76 23.84 13.17
C VAL A 94 12.85 25.02 12.20
N ASN A 95 13.01 24.75 10.91
CA ASN A 95 13.28 25.75 9.87
C ASN A 95 14.41 26.74 10.27
N GLY A 96 15.46 26.24 10.91
CA GLY A 96 16.60 27.01 11.43
C GLY A 96 16.44 27.50 12.88
N THR A 97 15.23 27.83 13.31
CA THR A 97 14.92 28.38 14.64
C THR A 97 15.03 27.31 15.75
N ALA A 98 15.59 27.66 16.90
CA ALA A 98 15.71 26.74 18.03
C ALA A 98 14.36 26.49 18.73
N LEU A 99 14.10 25.23 19.08
CA LEU A 99 12.93 24.79 19.85
C LEU A 99 13.36 23.85 20.98
N ALA A 100 13.04 24.24 22.22
CA ALA A 100 13.39 23.46 23.41
C ALA A 100 12.59 22.14 23.50
N LEU A 101 13.27 21.09 23.96
CA LEU A 101 12.73 19.76 24.21
C LEU A 101 12.68 19.50 25.72
N THR A 102 11.63 18.83 26.20
CA THR A 102 11.50 18.45 27.62
C THR A 102 12.64 17.54 28.09
N LYS A 103 13.09 16.63 27.21
CA LYS A 103 14.26 15.78 27.41
C LYS A 103 15.12 15.76 26.14
N ALA A 104 16.38 15.39 26.30
CA ALA A 104 17.25 15.19 25.15
C ALA A 104 16.89 13.88 24.42
N PRO A 105 17.02 13.81 23.07
CA PRO A 105 17.03 12.55 22.35
C PRO A 105 18.14 11.63 22.87
N ARG A 106 17.87 10.33 22.98
CA ARG A 106 18.82 9.32 23.48
C ARG A 106 19.03 8.24 22.43
N ILE A 107 20.22 7.66 22.34
CA ILE A 107 20.49 6.49 21.50
C ILE A 107 20.42 5.25 22.39
N VAL A 108 19.55 4.30 22.05
CA VAL A 108 19.35 3.05 22.81
C VAL A 108 19.44 1.88 21.83
N LYS A 109 20.43 1.01 22.02
CA LYS A 109 20.72 -0.16 21.15
C LYS A 109 20.80 0.21 19.64
N GLY A 110 21.34 1.38 19.32
CA GLY A 110 21.47 1.91 17.95
C GLY A 110 20.30 2.77 17.47
N THR A 111 19.10 2.64 18.06
CA THR A 111 17.92 3.43 17.70
C THR A 111 17.93 4.80 18.39
N VAL A 112 17.63 5.86 17.64
CA VAL A 112 17.41 7.21 18.19
C VAL A 112 15.99 7.32 18.74
N TYR A 113 15.87 7.61 20.03
CA TYR A 113 14.62 7.82 20.75
C TYR A 113 14.42 9.31 21.07
N VAL A 114 13.19 9.80 20.91
CA VAL A 114 12.80 11.21 21.17
C VAL A 114 11.59 11.32 22.10
N PRO A 115 11.52 12.35 22.98
CA PRO A 115 10.34 12.59 23.81
C PRO A 115 9.13 12.98 22.95
N LEU A 116 8.13 12.09 22.91
CA LEU A 116 7.08 12.08 21.90
C LEU A 116 6.37 13.43 21.74
N VAL A 117 5.83 13.99 22.82
CA VAL A 117 5.06 15.26 22.80
C VAL A 117 5.89 16.43 22.26
N ALA A 118 7.16 16.54 22.65
CA ALA A 118 8.04 17.60 22.18
C ALA A 118 8.51 17.36 20.72
N ALA A 119 8.72 16.11 20.32
CA ALA A 119 9.07 15.74 18.96
C ALA A 119 7.92 15.98 17.98
N VAL A 120 6.69 15.60 18.32
CA VAL A 120 5.48 15.90 17.54
C VAL A 120 5.31 17.41 17.34
N LYS A 121 5.48 18.20 18.42
CA LYS A 121 5.45 19.68 18.33
C LYS A 121 6.55 20.22 17.40
N ALA A 122 7.76 19.66 17.44
CA ALA A 122 8.85 20.02 16.53
C ALA A 122 8.53 19.65 15.07
N LEU A 123 7.86 18.52 14.85
CA LEU A 123 7.39 18.02 13.55
C LEU A 123 6.07 18.66 13.08
N GLY A 124 5.45 19.55 13.86
CA GLY A 124 4.29 20.35 13.48
C GLY A 124 2.93 19.73 13.78
N GLY A 125 2.89 18.53 14.37
CA GLY A 125 1.65 17.91 14.84
C GLY A 125 1.20 18.42 16.22
N LYS A 126 0.10 17.86 16.71
CA LYS A 126 -0.42 18.03 18.07
C LYS A 126 -0.56 16.67 18.75
N THR A 127 -0.50 16.64 20.08
CA THR A 127 -0.78 15.43 20.89
C THR A 127 -1.87 15.69 21.91
N TRP A 128 -2.72 14.70 22.19
CA TRP A 128 -3.59 14.67 23.37
C TRP A 128 -3.69 13.26 23.93
N TYR A 129 -3.83 13.15 25.24
CA TYR A 129 -4.19 11.89 25.89
C TYR A 129 -5.71 11.82 26.00
N ASP A 130 -6.30 10.76 25.44
CA ASP A 130 -7.70 10.44 25.63
C ASP A 130 -7.85 9.61 26.91
N LYS A 131 -8.72 10.06 27.82
CA LYS A 131 -8.98 9.39 29.10
C LYS A 131 -9.97 8.24 28.99
N GLU A 132 -10.81 8.21 27.95
CA GLU A 132 -11.85 7.19 27.78
C GLU A 132 -11.27 5.94 27.11
N SER A 133 -10.49 6.12 26.03
CA SER A 133 -9.77 5.00 25.39
C SER A 133 -8.39 4.69 26.00
N GLY A 134 -7.80 5.61 26.75
CA GLY A 134 -6.42 5.49 27.27
C GLY A 134 -5.33 5.77 26.22
N ASN A 135 -5.70 6.23 25.02
CA ASN A 135 -4.80 6.37 23.88
C ASN A 135 -4.07 7.72 23.87
N LEU A 136 -2.79 7.69 23.50
CA LEU A 136 -1.98 8.88 23.29
C LEU A 136 -2.00 9.25 21.80
N ASN A 137 -2.94 10.10 21.44
CA ASN A 137 -3.23 10.47 20.07
C ASN A 137 -2.29 11.56 19.55
N ILE A 138 -1.95 11.46 18.26
CA ILE A 138 -1.18 12.42 17.47
C ILE A 138 -2.02 12.85 16.27
N LEU A 139 -2.13 14.16 16.04
CA LEU A 139 -2.73 14.74 14.83
C LEU A 139 -1.67 15.50 14.05
N ASP A 140 -1.37 15.01 12.83
CA ASP A 140 -0.62 15.73 11.81
C ASP A 140 -1.57 16.19 10.69
N LYS A 141 -1.99 17.46 10.74
CA LYS A 141 -2.93 18.02 9.77
C LYS A 141 -2.41 18.06 8.32
N SER A 142 -1.10 17.99 8.10
CA SER A 142 -0.53 18.07 6.75
C SER A 142 -0.61 16.76 5.97
N ARG A 143 -0.74 15.61 6.66
CA ARG A 143 -0.89 14.27 6.09
C ARG A 143 -0.08 14.02 4.81
N PHE A 144 1.25 14.04 4.91
CA PHE A 144 2.11 13.67 3.78
C PHE A 144 2.34 12.16 3.73
N THR A 145 2.12 11.53 2.57
CA THR A 145 2.77 10.26 2.23
C THR A 145 4.01 10.55 1.39
N ALA A 146 5.05 9.72 1.51
CA ALA A 146 6.38 10.02 0.99
C ALA A 146 7.11 8.76 0.50
N ALA A 147 7.83 8.89 -0.61
CA ALA A 147 8.64 7.82 -1.17
C ALA A 147 10.00 8.36 -1.65
N SER A 148 11.05 7.53 -1.64
CA SER A 148 12.38 7.92 -2.11
C SER A 148 13.06 6.82 -2.91
N LEU A 149 13.74 7.20 -3.99
CA LEU A 149 14.47 6.30 -4.87
C LEU A 149 15.74 7.00 -5.37
N GLN A 150 16.91 6.36 -5.19
CA GLN A 150 18.20 6.86 -5.70
C GLN A 150 18.51 8.33 -5.31
N GLY A 151 18.13 8.74 -4.08
CA GLY A 151 18.31 10.11 -3.58
C GLY A 151 17.26 11.13 -4.03
N ARG A 152 16.39 10.77 -4.99
CA ARG A 152 15.15 11.50 -5.29
C ARG A 152 14.10 11.22 -4.21
N THR A 153 13.24 12.19 -3.92
CA THR A 153 12.08 12.02 -3.03
C THR A 153 10.85 12.67 -3.65
N TYR A 154 9.70 12.03 -3.44
CA TYR A 154 8.38 12.59 -3.74
C TYR A 154 7.53 12.59 -2.46
N TRP A 155 6.64 13.59 -2.34
CA TRP A 155 5.60 13.65 -1.30
C TRP A 155 4.26 14.02 -1.94
N VAL A 156 3.19 13.40 -1.46
CA VAL A 156 1.82 13.81 -1.78
C VAL A 156 1.12 14.24 -0.48
N ALA A 157 0.53 15.43 -0.49
CA ALA A 157 -0.39 15.86 0.56
C ALA A 157 -1.73 15.12 0.40
N GLN A 158 -2.05 14.18 1.29
CA GLN A 158 -3.19 13.27 1.14
C GLN A 158 -4.56 14.00 1.09
N SER A 159 -4.65 15.19 1.67
CA SER A 159 -5.89 15.98 1.71
C SER A 159 -6.12 16.89 0.49
N SER A 160 -5.19 16.92 -0.47
CA SER A 160 -5.28 17.81 -1.64
C SER A 160 -4.64 17.28 -2.93
N GLY A 161 -3.85 16.20 -2.87
CA GLY A 161 -3.11 15.68 -4.00
C GLY A 161 -1.89 16.49 -4.42
N VAL A 162 -1.54 17.59 -3.74
CA VAL A 162 -0.41 18.43 -4.14
C VAL A 162 0.89 17.62 -4.05
N LEU A 163 1.57 17.51 -5.20
CA LEU A 163 2.74 16.69 -5.41
C LEU A 163 4.01 17.54 -5.31
N PHE A 164 4.89 17.15 -4.39
CA PHE A 164 6.21 17.75 -4.22
C PHE A 164 7.32 16.77 -4.64
N TYR A 165 8.43 17.32 -5.13
CA TYR A 165 9.61 16.59 -5.56
C TYR A 165 10.88 17.21 -4.97
N ARG A 166 11.88 16.38 -4.72
CA ARG A 166 13.25 16.77 -4.39
C ARG A 166 14.22 15.90 -5.19
N ALA A 167 15.08 16.51 -5.99
CA ALA A 167 16.00 15.81 -6.90
C ALA A 167 17.17 15.10 -6.20
N THR A 168 17.66 15.64 -5.07
CA THR A 168 18.75 15.07 -4.26
C THR A 168 18.50 15.34 -2.79
N ALA A 169 19.03 14.52 -1.87
CA ALA A 169 18.79 14.68 -0.43
C ALA A 169 19.08 16.11 0.12
N SER A 170 20.05 16.82 -0.46
CA SER A 170 20.44 18.19 -0.10
C SER A 170 19.61 19.30 -0.74
N ALA A 171 18.84 19.00 -1.80
CA ALA A 171 17.95 19.97 -2.42
C ALA A 171 16.71 20.25 -1.54
N LYS A 172 16.06 21.40 -1.76
CA LYS A 172 14.76 21.68 -1.13
C LYS A 172 13.64 20.95 -1.88
N PRO A 173 12.56 20.52 -1.19
CA PRO A 173 11.31 20.14 -1.87
C PRO A 173 10.76 21.32 -2.68
N VAL A 174 10.21 21.02 -3.86
CA VAL A 174 9.49 21.96 -4.72
C VAL A 174 8.16 21.33 -5.16
N GLN A 175 7.10 22.13 -5.28
CA GLN A 175 5.83 21.66 -5.85
C GLN A 175 5.98 21.46 -7.36
N ILE A 176 5.47 20.35 -7.89
CA ILE A 176 5.57 20.00 -9.32
C ILE A 176 4.22 19.69 -9.98
N GLY A 177 3.12 19.73 -9.22
CA GLY A 177 1.76 19.57 -9.72
C GLY A 177 0.79 19.12 -8.64
N GLN A 178 -0.30 18.49 -9.06
CA GLN A 178 -1.35 17.98 -8.19
C GLN A 178 -1.96 16.71 -8.82
N LEU A 179 -2.25 15.70 -8.00
CA LEU A 179 -2.99 14.50 -8.40
C LEU A 179 -4.51 14.78 -8.29
N PRO A 180 -5.36 14.23 -9.17
CA PRO A 180 -6.82 14.47 -9.18
C PRO A 180 -7.56 13.69 -8.06
N MET A 181 -6.93 13.56 -6.90
CA MET A 181 -7.41 12.75 -5.78
C MET A 181 -8.35 13.49 -4.84
N LYS A 182 -9.12 12.73 -4.07
CA LYS A 182 -9.96 13.19 -2.97
C LYS A 182 -9.27 12.88 -1.64
N ASP A 183 -9.63 13.59 -0.56
CA ASP A 183 -9.20 13.20 0.78
C ASP A 183 -9.90 11.90 1.19
N SER A 184 -9.19 11.01 1.88
CA SER A 184 -9.68 9.70 2.34
C SER A 184 -9.43 9.53 3.83
N PRO A 185 -10.34 8.89 4.61
CA PRO A 185 -10.04 8.50 5.99
C PRO A 185 -8.97 7.39 6.09
N PHE A 186 -8.73 6.68 4.99
CA PHE A 186 -7.69 5.66 4.88
C PHE A 186 -6.33 6.28 4.51
N SER A 187 -5.29 5.44 4.47
CA SER A 187 -3.91 5.88 4.22
C SER A 187 -3.46 5.56 2.80
N TYR A 188 -2.92 6.56 2.10
CA TYR A 188 -2.33 6.38 0.78
C TYR A 188 -0.88 5.89 0.85
N GLU A 189 -0.60 4.71 0.29
CA GLU A 189 0.76 4.26 -0.03
C GLU A 189 1.26 4.97 -1.30
N LEU A 190 2.54 5.37 -1.33
CA LEU A 190 3.19 5.94 -2.50
C LEU A 190 4.35 5.06 -2.96
N GLN A 191 4.24 4.48 -4.15
CA GLN A 191 5.30 3.70 -4.79
C GLN A 191 5.97 4.51 -5.92
N ILE A 192 7.28 4.32 -6.10
CA ILE A 192 8.04 4.82 -7.25
C ILE A 192 8.49 3.62 -8.09
N LYS A 193 8.03 3.54 -9.34
CA LYS A 193 8.53 2.60 -10.35
C LYS A 193 9.48 3.37 -11.28
N GLN A 194 10.75 2.97 -11.38
CA GLN A 194 11.70 3.66 -12.27
C GLN A 194 11.32 3.40 -13.74
N ALA A 195 10.91 4.44 -14.46
CA ALA A 195 10.50 4.33 -15.87
C ALA A 195 11.66 4.55 -16.84
N GLY A 196 12.68 5.33 -16.46
CA GLY A 196 13.82 5.64 -17.32
C GLY A 196 14.92 6.46 -16.62
N LYS A 197 15.77 7.13 -17.41
CA LYS A 197 16.84 7.98 -16.88
C LYS A 197 16.29 9.38 -16.54
N GLY A 198 15.95 9.60 -15.27
CA GLY A 198 15.28 10.84 -14.83
C GLY A 198 13.76 10.84 -15.08
N SER A 199 13.21 9.64 -15.29
CA SER A 199 11.79 9.38 -15.49
C SER A 199 11.31 8.36 -14.46
N ASP A 200 10.31 8.73 -13.67
CA ASP A 200 9.73 7.91 -12.60
C ASP A 200 8.22 7.83 -12.80
N LEU A 201 7.64 6.63 -12.75
CA LEU A 201 6.20 6.43 -12.63
C LEU A 201 5.85 6.38 -11.14
N LEU A 202 5.09 7.36 -10.67
CA LEU A 202 4.49 7.35 -9.34
C LEU A 202 3.17 6.60 -9.37
N VAL A 203 2.94 5.77 -8.36
CA VAL A 203 1.68 5.07 -8.12
C VAL A 203 1.27 5.35 -6.68
N LEU A 204 0.21 6.13 -6.49
CA LEU A 204 -0.39 6.43 -5.20
C LEU A 204 -1.64 5.56 -5.03
N ARG A 205 -1.73 4.77 -3.95
CA ARG A 205 -2.76 3.75 -3.77
C ARG A 205 -3.43 3.87 -2.40
N ASP A 206 -4.75 3.98 -2.38
CA ASP A 206 -5.60 3.68 -1.22
C ASP A 206 -6.25 2.32 -1.49
N TYR A 207 -5.89 1.32 -0.70
CA TYR A 207 -6.45 -0.02 -0.75
C TYR A 207 -6.99 -0.39 0.63
N HIS A 208 -8.29 -0.67 0.71
CA HIS A 208 -8.96 -1.00 1.96
C HIS A 208 -10.07 -2.04 1.75
N TYR A 209 -10.29 -2.85 2.78
CA TYR A 209 -11.40 -3.79 2.85
C TYR A 209 -12.54 -3.19 3.68
N SER A 210 -13.76 -3.26 3.16
CA SER A 210 -14.98 -2.85 3.88
C SER A 210 -16.16 -3.73 3.45
N MET A 211 -16.93 -4.25 4.42
CA MET A 211 -18.19 -4.97 4.19
C MET A 211 -18.16 -5.99 3.02
N PHE A 212 -17.18 -6.91 3.05
CA PHE A 212 -16.96 -7.93 2.00
C PHE A 212 -16.57 -7.39 0.62
N THR A 213 -16.12 -6.14 0.53
CA THR A 213 -15.61 -5.48 -0.68
C THR A 213 -14.15 -5.08 -0.50
N ASN A 214 -13.32 -5.33 -1.51
CA ASN A 214 -11.98 -4.79 -1.65
C ASN A 214 -12.07 -3.52 -2.51
N SER A 215 -11.85 -2.37 -1.90
CA SER A 215 -11.68 -1.09 -2.59
C SER A 215 -10.21 -0.90 -2.96
N ASP A 216 -9.94 -0.57 -4.22
CA ASP A 216 -8.65 -0.10 -4.70
C ASP A 216 -8.85 1.25 -5.41
N THR A 217 -8.04 2.25 -5.08
CA THR A 217 -8.07 3.58 -5.70
C THR A 217 -6.64 4.00 -6.01
N VAL A 218 -6.31 4.10 -7.29
CA VAL A 218 -4.94 4.25 -7.77
C VAL A 218 -4.80 5.50 -8.63
N TYR A 219 -3.99 6.45 -8.18
CA TYR A 219 -3.60 7.64 -8.93
C TYR A 219 -2.17 7.47 -9.46
N GLN A 220 -2.00 7.58 -10.78
CA GLN A 220 -0.74 7.34 -11.45
C GLN A 220 -0.23 8.61 -12.11
N ALA A 221 1.06 8.90 -11.97
CA ALA A 221 1.70 10.07 -12.60
C ALA A 221 3.07 9.71 -13.17
N LEU A 222 3.23 9.86 -14.48
CA LEU A 222 4.54 9.80 -15.12
C LEU A 222 5.24 11.14 -14.90
N ILE A 223 6.36 11.10 -14.18
CA ILE A 223 7.25 12.24 -13.95
C ILE A 223 8.45 12.11 -14.88
N GLN A 224 8.77 13.17 -15.61
CA GLN A 224 10.03 13.29 -16.37
C GLN A 224 10.70 14.62 -16.02
N GLY A 225 12.00 14.59 -15.68
CA GLY A 225 12.77 15.80 -15.39
C GLY A 225 12.21 16.66 -14.23
N GLY A 226 11.43 16.06 -13.33
CA GLY A 226 10.75 16.76 -12.24
C GLY A 226 9.44 17.46 -12.64
N LYS A 227 8.80 17.09 -13.77
CA LYS A 227 7.47 17.56 -14.17
C LYS A 227 6.53 16.39 -14.40
N ILE A 228 5.24 16.57 -14.10
CA ILE A 228 4.19 15.63 -14.53
C ILE A 228 4.04 15.72 -16.06
N VAL A 229 4.00 14.57 -16.74
CA VAL A 229 3.86 14.45 -18.21
C VAL A 229 2.56 13.74 -18.62
N LYS A 230 2.11 12.75 -17.85
CA LYS A 230 0.82 12.07 -18.02
C LYS A 230 0.28 11.70 -16.63
N GLN A 231 -1.03 11.76 -16.48
CA GLN A 231 -1.78 11.23 -15.34
C GLN A 231 -2.86 10.28 -15.86
N MET A 232 -3.15 9.24 -15.07
CA MET A 232 -4.27 8.31 -15.23
C MET A 232 -4.64 7.82 -13.83
N ASP A 233 -5.92 7.60 -13.57
CA ASP A 233 -6.40 7.10 -12.30
C ASP A 233 -7.61 6.19 -12.48
N TYR A 234 -7.74 5.21 -11.59
CA TYR A 234 -8.86 4.27 -11.58
C TYR A 234 -9.27 3.92 -10.15
N HIS A 235 -10.52 3.48 -10.01
CA HIS A 235 -11.11 2.97 -8.79
C HIS A 235 -11.83 1.66 -9.11
N THR A 236 -11.66 0.65 -8.26
CA THR A 236 -12.40 -0.62 -8.32
C THR A 236 -12.86 -0.99 -6.92
N ALA A 237 -14.18 -1.14 -6.71
CA ALA A 237 -14.76 -1.71 -5.50
C ALA A 237 -15.33 -3.10 -5.82
N ILE A 238 -14.49 -4.13 -5.75
CA ILE A 238 -14.87 -5.51 -6.14
C ILE A 238 -15.14 -6.39 -4.92
N PRO A 239 -16.00 -7.43 -5.02
CA PRO A 239 -16.20 -8.39 -3.94
C PRO A 239 -14.89 -8.99 -3.46
N ALA A 240 -14.76 -9.18 -2.15
CA ALA A 240 -13.56 -9.72 -1.55
C ALA A 240 -13.46 -11.23 -1.77
N TYR A 241 -12.46 -11.64 -2.54
CA TYR A 241 -12.10 -13.03 -2.78
C TYR A 241 -10.58 -13.23 -2.60
N SER A 242 -10.14 -14.48 -2.60
CA SER A 242 -8.72 -14.85 -2.53
C SER A 242 -8.21 -15.24 -3.94
N PRO A 243 -7.72 -14.29 -4.76
CA PRO A 243 -7.13 -14.60 -6.05
C PRO A 243 -5.86 -15.46 -5.90
N ALA A 244 -5.51 -16.18 -6.97
CA ALA A 244 -4.17 -16.73 -7.11
C ALA A 244 -3.15 -15.58 -7.23
N ALA A 245 -1.94 -15.76 -6.70
CA ALA A 245 -0.89 -14.76 -6.82
C ALA A 245 -0.59 -14.46 -8.31
N PRO A 246 -0.71 -13.19 -8.77
CA PRO A 246 -0.55 -12.85 -10.17
C PRO A 246 0.92 -12.97 -10.62
N LEU A 247 1.14 -13.21 -11.91
CA LEU A 247 2.49 -13.22 -12.48
C LEU A 247 3.08 -11.81 -12.50
N GLN A 248 4.38 -11.72 -12.21
CA GLN A 248 5.11 -10.45 -12.20
C GLN A 248 5.17 -9.85 -13.62
N THR A 249 4.46 -8.75 -13.78
CA THR A 249 4.41 -7.92 -14.99
C THR A 249 5.69 -7.09 -15.11
N LYS A 250 6.43 -7.25 -16.22
CA LYS A 250 7.69 -6.51 -16.46
C LYS A 250 7.49 -5.23 -17.25
N GLN A 251 6.44 -5.17 -18.08
CA GLN A 251 6.12 -3.98 -18.86
C GLN A 251 5.50 -2.92 -17.94
N LEU A 252 6.09 -1.72 -17.91
CA LEU A 252 5.50 -0.60 -17.17
C LEU A 252 4.36 0.00 -17.99
N TYR A 253 3.26 0.29 -17.30
CA TYR A 253 2.07 0.88 -17.89
C TYR A 253 1.40 1.83 -16.90
N MET A 254 0.52 2.67 -17.42
CA MET A 254 -0.50 3.41 -16.72
C MET A 254 -1.87 2.95 -17.22
N THR A 255 -2.92 3.11 -16.42
CA THR A 255 -4.30 2.74 -16.77
C THR A 255 -5.29 3.62 -16.02
N ASP A 256 -6.43 3.88 -16.66
CA ASP A 256 -7.65 4.50 -16.11
C ASP A 256 -8.83 3.51 -16.13
N GLY A 257 -8.55 2.23 -16.40
CA GLY A 257 -9.52 1.14 -16.51
C GLY A 257 -10.37 1.15 -17.78
N HIS A 258 -10.33 2.22 -18.58
CA HIS A 258 -10.87 2.27 -19.94
C HIS A 258 -9.75 2.08 -20.98
N SER A 259 -8.54 2.56 -20.67
CA SER A 259 -7.37 2.51 -21.55
C SER A 259 -6.09 2.12 -20.81
N VAL A 260 -5.13 1.53 -21.53
CA VAL A 260 -3.81 1.17 -21.01
C VAL A 260 -2.73 1.86 -21.83
N GLN A 261 -1.91 2.68 -21.17
CA GLN A 261 -0.79 3.40 -21.77
C GLN A 261 0.53 2.74 -21.36
N TYR A 262 1.21 2.06 -22.28
CA TYR A 262 2.55 1.51 -22.00
C TYR A 262 3.59 2.63 -21.85
N LEU A 263 4.66 2.35 -21.10
CA LEU A 263 5.85 3.18 -20.99
C LEU A 263 7.05 2.51 -21.65
N ASN A 264 7.82 3.27 -22.41
CA ASN A 264 9.06 2.81 -23.03
C ASN A 264 10.20 2.76 -22.00
N LYS A 265 11.29 2.04 -22.31
CA LYS A 265 12.44 1.82 -21.40
C LYS A 265 13.29 3.08 -21.13
N ASP A 266 13.08 4.15 -21.89
CA ASP A 266 13.64 5.49 -21.64
C ASP A 266 12.74 6.35 -20.73
N GLY A 267 11.54 5.87 -20.43
CA GLY A 267 10.50 6.55 -19.66
C GLY A 267 9.56 7.42 -20.49
N SER A 268 9.62 7.37 -21.82
CA SER A 268 8.64 8.02 -22.71
C SER A 268 7.31 7.24 -22.77
N LEU A 269 6.25 7.89 -23.27
CA LEU A 269 4.98 7.22 -23.55
C LEU A 269 5.15 6.28 -24.75
N GLY A 270 4.71 5.02 -24.58
CA GLY A 270 4.69 3.99 -25.62
C GLY A 270 3.32 3.87 -26.29
N LYS A 271 2.98 2.67 -26.77
CA LYS A 271 1.66 2.37 -27.35
C LYS A 271 0.55 2.54 -26.30
N SER A 272 -0.57 3.11 -26.72
CA SER A 272 -1.81 3.13 -25.93
C SER A 272 -2.82 2.14 -26.52
N PHE A 273 -3.68 1.60 -25.67
CA PHE A 273 -4.72 0.63 -26.00
C PHE A 273 -6.05 1.13 -25.42
N ASP A 274 -7.01 1.45 -26.28
CA ASP A 274 -8.40 1.74 -25.89
C ASP A 274 -9.14 0.40 -25.75
N LEU A 275 -9.53 0.02 -24.54
CA LEU A 275 -9.96 -1.36 -24.27
C LEU A 275 -11.41 -1.62 -24.71
N GLU A 276 -12.29 -0.62 -24.60
CA GLU A 276 -13.66 -0.70 -25.11
C GLU A 276 -13.65 -0.81 -26.64
N GLN A 277 -12.89 0.05 -27.33
CA GLN A 277 -12.77 -0.01 -28.79
C GLN A 277 -12.13 -1.31 -29.29
N LEU A 278 -11.13 -1.84 -28.58
CA LEU A 278 -10.40 -3.04 -28.98
C LEU A 278 -11.16 -4.34 -28.68
N THR A 279 -11.92 -4.41 -27.58
CA THR A 279 -12.65 -5.64 -27.20
C THR A 279 -14.11 -5.66 -27.68
N GLY A 280 -14.70 -4.49 -27.96
CA GLY A 280 -16.13 -4.33 -28.19
C GLY A 280 -16.99 -4.54 -26.94
N ALA A 281 -16.37 -4.77 -25.77
CA ALA A 281 -17.08 -4.95 -24.51
C ALA A 281 -17.36 -3.58 -23.87
N THR A 282 -18.64 -3.33 -23.59
CA THR A 282 -19.16 -2.11 -22.97
C THR A 282 -20.35 -2.48 -22.10
N GLY A 283 -20.63 -1.70 -21.07
CA GLY A 283 -21.82 -1.88 -20.22
C GLY A 283 -21.61 -2.87 -19.08
N ALA A 284 -20.47 -2.82 -18.40
CA ALA A 284 -20.21 -3.55 -17.14
C ALA A 284 -21.06 -3.04 -15.93
N THR A 285 -22.32 -2.68 -16.18
CA THR A 285 -23.23 -2.03 -15.21
C THR A 285 -23.80 -3.03 -14.21
N GLY A 286 -22.97 -3.43 -13.24
CA GLY A 286 -23.37 -4.23 -12.08
C GLY A 286 -22.60 -3.85 -10.82
N VAL A 287 -21.27 -3.72 -10.93
CA VAL A 287 -20.40 -3.33 -9.80
C VAL A 287 -20.53 -1.83 -9.54
N THR A 288 -21.06 -1.44 -8.38
CA THR A 288 -21.11 -0.04 -7.95
C THR A 288 -19.74 0.40 -7.44
N GLY A 289 -19.28 1.59 -7.83
CA GLY A 289 -17.97 2.10 -7.41
C GLY A 289 -16.79 1.57 -8.24
N VAL A 290 -16.96 1.46 -9.56
CA VAL A 290 -15.85 1.25 -10.50
C VAL A 290 -15.75 2.44 -11.44
N THR A 291 -14.52 2.84 -11.78
CA THR A 291 -14.21 3.74 -12.90
C THR A 291 -13.28 2.99 -13.86
N GLY A 292 -13.69 2.84 -15.11
CA GLY A 292 -13.14 1.85 -16.02
C GLY A 292 -13.95 0.56 -16.07
N GLU A 293 -13.88 -0.16 -17.19
CA GLU A 293 -14.46 -1.50 -17.32
C GLU A 293 -13.44 -2.63 -17.15
N PHE A 294 -12.14 -2.33 -17.02
CA PHE A 294 -11.08 -3.34 -17.07
C PHE A 294 -10.01 -3.19 -15.98
N ILE A 295 -9.47 -4.33 -15.54
CA ILE A 295 -8.20 -4.42 -14.82
C ILE A 295 -7.13 -5.14 -15.66
N VAL A 296 -5.86 -4.80 -15.44
CA VAL A 296 -4.72 -5.45 -16.12
C VAL A 296 -4.29 -6.68 -15.33
N ASP A 297 -4.55 -7.86 -15.88
CA ASP A 297 -4.19 -9.16 -15.30
C ASP A 297 -2.68 -9.44 -15.46
N TYR A 298 -2.10 -9.04 -16.60
CA TYR A 298 -0.68 -9.25 -16.94
C TYR A 298 -0.24 -8.34 -18.10
N ALA A 299 0.99 -7.83 -18.09
CA ALA A 299 1.56 -7.11 -19.23
C ALA A 299 3.06 -7.44 -19.49
N GLU A 300 3.38 -7.63 -20.77
CA GLU A 300 4.73 -7.77 -21.31
C GLU A 300 4.85 -6.94 -22.60
N ALA A 301 6.01 -6.93 -23.24
CA ALA A 301 6.23 -6.13 -24.45
C ALA A 301 5.38 -6.56 -25.66
N ASP A 302 4.91 -7.82 -25.67
CA ASP A 302 4.26 -8.55 -26.77
C ASP A 302 2.78 -8.91 -26.50
N VAL A 303 2.36 -8.99 -25.23
CA VAL A 303 0.96 -9.28 -24.86
C VAL A 303 0.51 -8.46 -23.64
N LEU A 304 -0.71 -7.93 -23.74
CA LEU A 304 -1.49 -7.33 -22.66
C LEU A 304 -2.69 -8.24 -22.36
N LEU A 305 -2.86 -8.68 -21.11
CA LEU A 305 -4.07 -9.33 -20.65
C LEU A 305 -4.92 -8.37 -19.83
N VAL A 306 -6.17 -8.19 -20.22
CA VAL A 306 -7.16 -7.38 -19.48
C VAL A 306 -8.42 -8.17 -19.19
N ARG A 307 -8.92 -8.03 -17.96
CA ARG A 307 -10.14 -8.66 -17.48
C ARG A 307 -11.22 -7.62 -17.35
N GLN A 308 -12.40 -7.87 -17.94
CA GLN A 308 -13.54 -6.99 -17.76
C GLN A 308 -14.06 -7.16 -16.31
N VAL A 309 -14.15 -6.07 -15.57
CA VAL A 309 -14.77 -5.99 -14.25
C VAL A 309 -16.28 -6.16 -14.41
N GLY A 310 -16.97 -6.84 -13.48
CA GLY A 310 -18.40 -7.15 -13.61
C GLY A 310 -18.77 -8.18 -14.68
N GLY A 311 -17.91 -8.41 -15.67
CA GLY A 311 -17.97 -9.53 -16.63
C GLY A 311 -17.17 -10.76 -16.17
N THR A 312 -17.18 -11.80 -17.01
CA THR A 312 -16.40 -13.05 -16.83
C THR A 312 -15.29 -13.20 -17.89
N GLN A 313 -15.08 -12.15 -18.69
CA GLN A 313 -14.25 -12.17 -19.89
C GLN A 313 -12.81 -11.75 -19.58
N LEU A 314 -11.85 -12.52 -20.11
CA LEU A 314 -10.42 -12.20 -20.11
C LEU A 314 -9.95 -12.09 -21.56
N TYR A 315 -9.42 -10.94 -21.94
CA TYR A 315 -8.94 -10.66 -23.30
C TYR A 315 -7.41 -10.69 -23.34
N ALA A 316 -6.86 -11.26 -24.41
CA ALA A 316 -5.48 -11.08 -24.83
C ALA A 316 -5.42 -10.08 -25.98
N LEU A 317 -4.62 -9.03 -25.81
CA LEU A 317 -4.28 -8.05 -26.82
C LEU A 317 -2.81 -8.28 -27.18
N GLU A 318 -2.56 -8.78 -28.39
CA GLU A 318 -1.21 -8.91 -28.94
C GLU A 318 -0.71 -7.53 -29.36
N THR A 319 0.36 -7.05 -28.73
CA THR A 319 0.75 -5.64 -28.80
C THR A 319 1.37 -5.29 -30.15
N SER A 320 1.99 -6.27 -30.82
CA SER A 320 2.63 -6.18 -32.13
C SER A 320 1.61 -6.20 -33.27
N SER A 321 0.84 -7.28 -33.38
CA SER A 321 -0.18 -7.51 -34.42
C SER A 321 -1.40 -6.61 -34.25
N GLY A 322 -1.72 -6.23 -33.02
CA GLY A 322 -3.00 -5.61 -32.67
C GLY A 322 -4.16 -6.61 -32.62
N GLN A 323 -3.90 -7.92 -32.73
CA GLN A 323 -4.94 -8.93 -32.61
C GLN A 323 -5.52 -8.94 -31.19
N VAL A 324 -6.85 -9.01 -31.11
CA VAL A 324 -7.59 -9.08 -29.85
C VAL A 324 -8.35 -10.40 -29.82
N THR A 325 -8.20 -11.14 -28.73
CA THR A 325 -8.77 -12.48 -28.54
C THR A 325 -9.45 -12.55 -27.18
N ASN A 326 -10.76 -12.82 -27.14
CA ASN A 326 -11.41 -13.20 -25.89
C ASN A 326 -10.99 -14.63 -25.52
N LEU A 327 -10.13 -14.77 -24.50
CA LEU A 327 -9.63 -16.06 -24.03
C LEU A 327 -10.69 -16.86 -23.28
N SER A 328 -11.62 -16.21 -22.58
CA SER A 328 -12.79 -16.89 -22.01
C SER A 328 -13.64 -17.52 -23.12
N GLU A 329 -13.78 -16.84 -24.26
CA GLU A 329 -14.49 -17.37 -25.44
C GLU A 329 -13.67 -18.35 -26.31
N GLN A 330 -12.35 -18.41 -26.19
CA GLN A 330 -11.53 -19.39 -26.94
C GLN A 330 -11.18 -20.65 -26.13
N LEU A 331 -10.92 -20.52 -24.82
CA LEU A 331 -10.29 -21.59 -24.03
C LEU A 331 -11.26 -22.37 -23.11
N ILE A 332 -12.38 -21.77 -22.68
CA ILE A 332 -13.42 -22.46 -21.90
C ILE A 332 -14.27 -23.29 -22.86
N SER A 333 -14.49 -24.58 -22.58
CA SER A 333 -15.26 -25.43 -23.51
C SER A 333 -16.72 -24.99 -23.61
N THR A 334 -17.38 -25.18 -24.76
CA THR A 334 -18.81 -24.84 -24.95
C THR A 334 -19.75 -25.62 -24.03
N ALA A 335 -19.29 -26.74 -23.43
CA ALA A 335 -20.05 -27.45 -22.42
C ALA A 335 -20.00 -26.70 -21.07
N ASP A 336 -18.80 -26.31 -20.64
CA ASP A 336 -18.58 -25.56 -19.40
C ASP A 336 -19.16 -24.13 -19.50
N ARG A 337 -19.01 -23.46 -20.65
CA ARG A 337 -19.37 -22.05 -20.84
C ARG A 337 -20.85 -21.73 -20.64
N LYS A 338 -21.75 -22.71 -20.82
CA LYS A 338 -23.19 -22.54 -20.55
C LYS A 338 -23.50 -22.16 -19.10
N GLU A 339 -22.58 -22.45 -18.18
CA GLU A 339 -22.62 -22.03 -16.77
C GLU A 339 -22.13 -20.59 -16.60
N TRP A 340 -21.21 -20.13 -17.46
CA TRP A 340 -20.60 -18.81 -17.47
C TRP A 340 -21.42 -17.74 -18.21
N ASP A 341 -22.22 -18.13 -19.21
CA ASP A 341 -23.07 -17.23 -20.02
C ASP A 341 -24.17 -16.51 -19.19
N ARG A 342 -24.33 -16.88 -17.91
CA ARG A 342 -25.25 -16.29 -16.93
C ARG A 342 -24.56 -15.81 -15.65
N ALA A 343 -23.24 -15.96 -15.58
CA ALA A 343 -22.44 -15.62 -14.41
C ALA A 343 -21.89 -14.19 -14.53
N THR A 344 -21.79 -13.50 -13.40
CA THR A 344 -21.35 -12.10 -13.32
C THR A 344 -20.05 -11.99 -12.52
N GLY A 345 -19.25 -10.98 -12.84
CA GLY A 345 -17.96 -10.70 -12.19
C GLY A 345 -18.06 -10.06 -10.80
N ASP A 346 -19.26 -10.06 -10.21
CA ASP A 346 -19.57 -9.57 -8.86
C ASP A 346 -19.97 -10.69 -7.87
N ASP A 347 -19.97 -11.95 -8.30
CA ASP A 347 -20.10 -13.11 -7.41
C ASP A 347 -18.71 -13.65 -7.00
N PRO A 348 -18.35 -13.69 -5.70
CA PRO A 348 -17.12 -14.31 -5.21
C PRO A 348 -16.90 -15.77 -5.66
N TYR A 349 -17.98 -16.55 -5.81
CA TYR A 349 -17.91 -17.94 -6.28
C TYR A 349 -17.48 -18.02 -7.75
N VAL A 350 -17.95 -17.09 -8.58
CA VAL A 350 -17.56 -16.94 -9.99
C VAL A 350 -16.12 -16.45 -10.08
N LEU A 351 -15.76 -15.40 -9.34
CA LEU A 351 -14.42 -14.79 -9.31
C LEU A 351 -13.32 -15.81 -8.97
N MET A 352 -13.55 -16.69 -7.98
CA MET A 352 -12.58 -17.72 -7.60
C MET A 352 -12.39 -18.84 -8.64
N ARG A 353 -13.31 -18.96 -9.61
CA ARG A 353 -13.34 -20.04 -10.62
C ARG A 353 -12.89 -19.59 -12.02
N MET A 354 -12.73 -18.28 -12.24
CA MET A 354 -12.43 -17.68 -13.55
C MET A 354 -11.16 -18.22 -14.22
N LEU A 355 -11.06 -17.98 -15.53
CA LEU A 355 -9.84 -18.15 -16.30
C LEU A 355 -8.73 -17.22 -15.77
N VAL A 356 -7.64 -17.81 -15.27
CA VAL A 356 -6.49 -17.11 -14.65
C VAL A 356 -5.18 -17.64 -15.21
N LEU A 357 -4.25 -16.74 -15.55
CA LEU A 357 -2.90 -17.06 -16.02
C LEU A 357 -2.08 -17.70 -14.89
N THR A 358 -1.41 -18.82 -15.17
CA THR A 358 -0.63 -19.59 -14.18
C THR A 358 0.87 -19.62 -14.48
N SER A 359 1.25 -19.59 -15.76
CA SER A 359 2.64 -19.58 -16.20
C SER A 359 2.75 -19.16 -17.67
N ARG A 360 3.93 -18.65 -18.06
CA ARG A 360 4.27 -18.31 -19.44
C ARG A 360 5.65 -18.88 -19.78
N ASN A 361 5.81 -19.40 -21.00
CA ASN A 361 7.09 -19.83 -21.55
C ASN A 361 7.17 -19.45 -23.03
N GLY A 362 7.96 -18.42 -23.36
CA GLY A 362 7.94 -17.81 -24.69
C GLY A 362 6.53 -17.38 -25.09
N ASP A 363 6.07 -17.80 -26.26
CA ASP A 363 4.76 -17.46 -26.81
C ASP A 363 3.61 -18.27 -26.18
N VAL A 364 3.92 -19.25 -25.33
CA VAL A 364 2.94 -20.19 -24.73
C VAL A 364 2.51 -19.71 -23.34
N LEU A 365 1.23 -19.37 -23.21
CA LEU A 365 0.59 -18.94 -21.96
C LEU A 365 -0.34 -20.05 -21.44
N LYS A 366 -0.16 -20.47 -20.18
CA LYS A 366 -0.95 -21.54 -19.54
C LYS A 366 -1.90 -20.96 -18.50
N PHE A 367 -3.17 -21.30 -18.64
CA PHE A 367 -4.26 -20.84 -17.77
C PHE A 367 -4.90 -22.01 -17.02
N LYS A 368 -5.64 -21.68 -15.97
CA LYS A 368 -6.61 -22.58 -15.34
C LYS A 368 -7.96 -21.87 -15.24
N TYR A 369 -9.05 -22.65 -15.25
CA TYR A 369 -10.37 -22.25 -14.76
C TYR A 369 -10.99 -23.45 -14.05
N THR A 370 -12.07 -23.26 -13.30
CA THR A 370 -12.86 -24.36 -12.73
C THR A 370 -14.30 -24.20 -13.22
N PRO A 371 -14.96 -25.24 -13.77
CA PRO A 371 -16.40 -25.16 -14.05
C PRO A 371 -17.21 -24.82 -12.78
N MET A 372 -18.42 -24.29 -12.92
CA MET A 372 -19.28 -24.04 -11.75
C MET A 372 -19.75 -25.36 -11.16
N LEU A 373 -20.18 -26.30 -11.99
CA LEU A 373 -20.71 -27.59 -11.54
C LEU A 373 -19.64 -28.67 -11.32
N SER A 374 -18.38 -28.28 -11.06
CA SER A 374 -17.27 -29.20 -10.83
C SER A 374 -16.25 -28.65 -9.83
N GLU A 375 -15.64 -29.49 -9.00
CA GLU A 375 -14.55 -29.09 -8.10
C GLU A 375 -13.14 -29.30 -8.70
N THR A 376 -13.06 -29.77 -9.95
CA THR A 376 -11.79 -30.05 -10.63
C THR A 376 -11.42 -28.92 -11.58
N ALA A 377 -10.34 -28.19 -11.28
CA ALA A 377 -9.79 -27.17 -12.16
C ALA A 377 -9.26 -27.78 -13.47
N LYS A 378 -9.59 -27.15 -14.60
CA LYS A 378 -9.14 -27.50 -15.95
C LYS A 378 -7.98 -26.61 -16.38
N GLY A 379 -6.88 -27.22 -16.81
CA GLY A 379 -5.74 -26.51 -17.40
C GLY A 379 -5.91 -26.34 -18.90
N VAL A 380 -5.69 -25.13 -19.41
CA VAL A 380 -5.79 -24.79 -20.84
C VAL A 380 -4.61 -23.91 -21.28
N THR A 381 -4.36 -23.81 -22.58
CA THR A 381 -3.17 -23.14 -23.14
C THR A 381 -3.55 -22.27 -24.32
N PHE A 382 -2.99 -21.06 -24.36
CA PHE A 382 -3.00 -20.16 -25.50
C PHE A 382 -1.57 -20.01 -26.03
N THR A 383 -1.44 -19.76 -27.32
CA THR A 383 -0.16 -19.44 -27.96
C THR A 383 -0.36 -18.15 -28.73
N LEU A 384 0.52 -17.17 -28.53
CA LEU A 384 0.47 -15.90 -29.26
C LEU A 384 0.66 -16.12 -30.77
N GLY A 385 0.12 -15.20 -31.58
CA GLY A 385 0.49 -14.99 -32.97
C GLY A 385 1.98 -14.65 -33.14
N LYS A 386 2.43 -14.60 -34.41
CA LYS A 386 3.81 -14.30 -34.81
C LYS A 386 3.86 -13.09 -35.74
#